data_AF-A0A7G2M8K0-F1
#
_entry.id   AF-A0A7G2M8K0-F1
#
_cell.length_a   1.000
_cell.length_b   1.000
_cell.length_c   1.000
_cell.angle_alpha   90.00
_cell.angle_beta   90.00
_cell.angle_gamma   90.00
#
_symmetry.space_group_name_H-M   'P 1'
#
loop_
_entity.id
_entity.type
_entity.pdbx_description
1 polymer ?
#
loop_
_entity_poly.entity_id
_entity_poly.type
_entity_poly.pdbx_seq_one_letter_code
_entity_poly.pdbx_strand_id
1 'polypeptide(L)'
;MDKVNLTLYTVIGDPDRIPAGARKLFQGVAKSVSTEDDRTVIFLQDDTSIVLNLSHRQGKPDFIASHVQGMADYFSQAEADSEEVKQNILRQIACFNCVVGIVFETDDNAARTNYIVNTFFDLAQEVNGFLLYPNMHIYNGQGKLVFSIEGKSDLKEFTPIGNADVLDCGRSEDTEADKQRQARSIALLKEQGIPYAAHLRCAVTEQDACVRSRKEMLQRAAALFAVAVYSEVMLAENPDRREAFLYVNKMNEIYGIEAFLTPMEMAYIQDAESEERQRIQFAWRYECCAVLLWAAGVVEELPYPSEICDVPVIAGLFWQHKGIDDLLSKGIPRTDAEILDAADLTLRYDWACVDARVHGKEAPGALDGGVVMERHYVFDWLTGVEGDTAWDDICPHT
;
A
#
# COMPACT_ATOMS: atom_id res chain seq x y z
N MET A 1 20.85 8.11 -42.47
CA MET A 1 20.16 8.26 -41.18
C MET A 1 19.48 6.95 -40.89
N ASP A 2 19.98 6.21 -39.91
CA ASP A 2 19.35 4.97 -39.46
C ASP A 2 18.31 5.31 -38.40
N LYS A 3 17.28 4.48 -38.29
CA LYS A 3 16.26 4.63 -37.23
C LYS A 3 16.60 3.70 -36.09
N VAL A 4 16.67 4.26 -34.89
CA VAL A 4 16.80 3.49 -33.65
C VAL A 4 15.41 3.31 -33.05
N ASN A 5 15.14 2.09 -32.62
CA ASN A 5 13.94 1.74 -31.87
C ASN A 5 14.35 1.35 -30.45
N LEU A 6 13.86 2.08 -29.46
CA LEU A 6 13.94 1.68 -28.05
C LEU A 6 12.53 1.40 -27.56
N THR A 7 12.42 0.55 -26.55
CA THR A 7 11.13 0.34 -25.87
C THR A 7 11.31 0.62 -24.39
N LEU A 8 10.54 1.56 -23.85
CA LEU A 8 10.47 1.81 -22.41
C LEU A 8 9.33 1.00 -21.81
N TYR A 9 9.63 0.28 -20.74
CA TYR A 9 8.68 -0.47 -19.93
C TYR A 9 8.61 0.13 -18.53
N THR A 10 7.41 0.24 -17.96
CA THR A 10 7.26 0.66 -16.57
C THR A 10 5.97 0.11 -15.95
N VAL A 11 5.91 0.15 -14.62
CA VAL A 11 4.71 -0.10 -13.81
C VAL A 11 4.29 1.25 -13.23
N ILE A 12 3.31 1.92 -13.84
CA ILE A 12 2.95 3.30 -13.53
C ILE A 12 1.43 3.48 -13.38
N GLY A 13 0.99 4.28 -12.41
CA GLY A 13 -0.43 4.59 -12.22
C GLY A 13 -0.91 5.63 -13.23
N ASP A 14 -0.20 6.76 -13.31
CA ASP A 14 -0.47 7.86 -14.24
C ASP A 14 0.47 7.81 -15.47
N PRO A 15 0.00 7.34 -16.65
CA PRO A 15 0.83 7.29 -17.85
C PRO A 15 1.21 8.67 -18.40
N ASP A 16 0.52 9.76 -18.04
CA ASP A 16 0.82 11.11 -18.54
C ASP A 16 2.13 11.68 -17.97
N ARG A 17 2.64 11.08 -16.90
CA ARG A 17 4.00 11.35 -16.38
C ARG A 17 5.08 11.12 -17.42
N ILE A 18 4.89 10.19 -18.36
CA ILE A 18 5.89 9.87 -19.40
C ILE A 18 6.02 11.01 -20.42
N PRO A 19 4.96 11.47 -21.12
CA PRO A 19 5.06 12.60 -22.03
C PRO A 19 5.42 13.91 -21.30
N ALA A 20 4.98 14.10 -20.05
CA ALA A 20 5.38 15.25 -19.23
C ALA A 20 6.88 15.25 -18.93
N GLY A 21 7.44 14.11 -18.49
CA GLY A 21 8.87 13.93 -18.26
C GLY A 21 9.69 14.14 -19.52
N ALA A 22 9.28 13.54 -20.64
CA ALA A 22 9.94 13.73 -21.94
C ALA A 22 9.95 15.20 -22.37
N ARG A 23 8.82 15.92 -22.23
CA ARG A 23 8.74 17.36 -22.54
C ARG A 23 9.70 18.18 -21.69
N LYS A 24 9.77 17.91 -20.40
CA LYS A 24 10.68 18.56 -19.45
C LYS A 24 12.14 18.32 -19.83
N LEU A 25 12.52 17.06 -20.04
CA LEU A 25 13.90 16.66 -20.30
C LEU A 25 14.43 17.15 -21.66
N PHE A 26 13.59 17.16 -22.70
CA PHE A 26 13.96 17.64 -24.03
C PHE A 26 13.76 19.16 -24.22
N GLN A 27 13.27 19.91 -23.22
CA GLN A 27 12.91 21.32 -23.36
C GLN A 27 14.04 22.20 -23.93
N GLY A 28 15.30 21.92 -23.58
CA GLY A 28 16.47 22.69 -24.04
C GLY A 28 16.84 22.48 -25.51
N VAL A 29 16.36 21.40 -26.14
CA VAL A 29 16.71 21.01 -27.51
C VAL A 29 15.50 20.79 -28.41
N ALA A 30 14.29 20.87 -27.84
CA ALA A 30 13.04 20.76 -28.58
C ALA A 30 12.67 22.11 -29.21
N LYS A 31 12.25 22.05 -30.47
CA LYS A 31 11.58 23.12 -31.22
C LYS A 31 10.09 23.14 -30.91
N SER A 32 9.47 21.97 -30.83
CA SER A 32 8.10 21.80 -30.38
C SER A 32 7.89 20.39 -29.83
N VAL A 33 6.89 20.25 -28.97
CA VAL A 33 6.41 18.97 -28.45
C VAL A 33 4.90 18.95 -28.57
N SER A 34 4.35 17.97 -29.28
CA SER A 34 2.92 17.76 -29.41
C SER A 34 2.55 16.36 -28.92
N THR A 35 1.43 16.26 -28.21
CA THR A 35 0.87 15.00 -27.75
C THR A 35 -0.57 14.94 -28.25
N GLU A 36 -0.88 13.94 -29.05
CA GLU A 36 -2.23 13.63 -29.55
C GLU A 36 -2.49 12.16 -29.25
N ASP A 37 -3.54 11.88 -28.48
CA ASP A 37 -3.83 10.56 -27.92
C ASP A 37 -2.59 9.96 -27.24
N ASP A 38 -2.26 8.70 -27.55
CA ASP A 38 -1.09 8.00 -27.03
C ASP A 38 0.23 8.35 -27.75
N ARG A 39 0.22 9.32 -28.68
CA ARG A 39 1.38 9.62 -29.52
C ARG A 39 1.96 10.98 -29.16
N THR A 40 3.21 10.97 -28.71
CA THR A 40 4.00 12.20 -28.50
C THR A 40 5.08 12.33 -29.57
N VAL A 41 5.16 13.51 -30.18
CA VAL A 41 6.18 13.86 -31.17
C VAL A 41 6.99 15.05 -30.65
N ILE A 42 8.30 14.87 -30.56
CA ILE A 42 9.26 15.91 -30.20
C ILE A 42 10.02 16.27 -31.47
N PHE A 43 9.83 17.50 -31.96
CA PHE A 43 10.66 18.04 -33.03
C PHE A 43 11.87 18.74 -32.42
N LEU A 44 13.06 18.35 -32.82
CA LEU A 44 14.32 18.91 -32.33
C LEU A 44 14.73 20.15 -33.14
N GLN A 45 15.68 20.93 -32.61
CA GLN A 45 16.19 22.15 -33.27
C GLN A 45 16.91 21.89 -34.60
N ASP A 46 17.34 20.65 -34.85
CA ASP A 46 17.97 20.20 -36.09
C ASP A 46 16.97 19.65 -37.13
N ASP A 47 15.67 19.91 -36.92
CA ASP A 47 14.55 19.48 -37.76
C ASP A 47 14.32 17.96 -37.82
N THR A 48 15.01 17.16 -37.01
CA THR A 48 14.68 15.74 -36.80
C THR A 48 13.54 15.58 -35.79
N SER A 49 12.96 14.38 -35.74
CA SER A 49 11.88 14.06 -34.80
C SER A 49 12.14 12.80 -33.98
N ILE A 50 11.60 12.82 -32.76
CA ILE A 50 11.49 11.68 -31.87
C ILE A 50 10.00 11.38 -31.70
N VAL A 51 9.61 10.12 -31.86
CA VAL A 51 8.22 9.67 -31.72
C VAL A 51 8.14 8.68 -30.57
N LEU A 52 7.24 8.95 -29.62
CA LEU A 52 6.87 8.06 -28.53
C LEU A 52 5.43 7.58 -28.77
N ASN A 53 5.22 6.27 -28.81
CA ASN A 53 3.90 5.66 -28.90
C ASN A 53 3.62 4.90 -27.61
N LEU A 54 2.73 5.44 -26.80
CA LEU A 54 2.35 4.90 -25.50
C LEU A 54 1.28 3.82 -25.65
N SER A 55 1.35 2.81 -24.79
CA SER A 55 0.30 1.82 -24.62
C SER A 55 0.23 1.48 -23.15
N HIS A 56 -0.92 1.76 -22.54
CA HIS A 56 -1.18 1.49 -21.12
C HIS A 56 -2.31 0.49 -20.95
N ARG A 57 -2.26 -0.30 -19.88
CA ARG A 57 -3.24 -1.37 -19.59
C ARG A 57 -4.67 -0.85 -19.52
N GLN A 58 -4.89 0.39 -19.07
CA GLN A 58 -6.23 1.00 -19.01
C GLN A 58 -6.87 1.17 -20.40
N GLY A 59 -6.08 1.52 -21.43
CA GLY A 59 -6.58 1.71 -22.79
C GLY A 59 -6.41 0.49 -23.70
N LYS A 60 -5.41 -0.34 -23.45
CA LYS A 60 -5.02 -1.48 -24.31
C LYS A 60 -4.67 -2.75 -23.50
N PRO A 61 -5.61 -3.30 -22.70
CA PRO A 61 -5.33 -4.39 -21.77
C PRO A 61 -4.81 -5.66 -22.45
N ASP A 62 -5.43 -6.08 -23.56
CA ASP A 62 -5.06 -7.32 -24.27
C ASP A 62 -3.67 -7.21 -24.91
N PHE A 63 -3.33 -6.02 -25.45
CA PHE A 63 -2.01 -5.76 -26.00
C PHE A 63 -0.94 -5.88 -24.92
N ILE A 64 -1.14 -5.25 -23.76
CA ILE A 64 -0.17 -5.30 -22.66
C ILE A 64 -0.01 -6.72 -22.14
N ALA A 65 -1.12 -7.43 -21.88
CA ALA A 65 -1.08 -8.81 -21.41
C ALA A 65 -0.30 -9.72 -22.37
N SER A 66 -0.60 -9.65 -23.68
CA SER A 66 0.09 -10.46 -24.69
C SER A 66 1.57 -10.09 -24.83
N HIS A 67 1.90 -8.80 -24.77
CA HIS A 67 3.27 -8.31 -24.96
C HIS A 67 4.17 -8.66 -23.77
N VAL A 68 3.65 -8.50 -22.55
CA VAL A 68 4.35 -8.87 -21.31
C VAL A 68 4.54 -10.38 -21.20
N GLN A 69 3.51 -11.17 -21.49
CA GLN A 69 3.63 -12.63 -21.49
C GLN A 69 4.69 -13.09 -22.49
N GLY A 70 4.65 -12.57 -23.73
CA GLY A 70 5.64 -12.92 -24.75
C GLY A 70 7.07 -12.57 -24.34
N MET A 71 7.27 -11.42 -23.68
CA MET A 71 8.57 -11.02 -23.16
C MET A 71 9.03 -11.94 -22.01
N ALA A 72 8.16 -12.26 -21.07
CA ALA A 72 8.47 -13.18 -19.96
C ALA A 72 8.83 -14.57 -20.49
N ASP A 73 8.05 -15.13 -21.42
CA ASP A 73 8.30 -16.43 -22.03
C ASP A 73 9.65 -16.45 -22.75
N TYR A 74 10.00 -15.38 -23.46
CA TYR A 74 11.26 -15.25 -24.16
C TYR A 74 12.47 -15.27 -23.20
N PHE A 75 12.45 -14.42 -22.16
CA PHE A 75 13.55 -14.34 -21.20
C PHE A 75 13.60 -15.54 -20.24
N SER A 76 12.49 -16.27 -20.06
CA SER A 76 12.47 -17.48 -19.22
C SER A 76 13.39 -18.59 -19.77
N GLN A 77 13.69 -18.58 -21.06
CA GLN A 77 14.50 -19.58 -21.75
C GLN A 77 16.01 -19.39 -21.57
N ALA A 78 16.45 -18.19 -21.15
CA ALA A 78 17.87 -17.90 -20.97
C ALA A 78 18.44 -18.67 -19.76
N GLU A 79 19.62 -19.26 -19.92
CA GLU A 79 20.39 -19.82 -18.80
C GLU A 79 21.11 -18.67 -18.09
N ALA A 80 20.69 -18.33 -16.87
CA ALA A 80 21.16 -17.15 -16.16
C ALA A 80 22.32 -17.43 -15.21
N ASP A 81 23.21 -16.45 -15.05
CA ASP A 81 24.29 -16.50 -14.05
C ASP A 81 23.74 -16.56 -12.62
N SER A 82 22.55 -16.01 -12.38
CA SER A 82 21.81 -16.07 -11.12
C SER A 82 20.32 -16.33 -11.37
N GLU A 83 19.86 -17.50 -10.94
CA GLU A 83 18.46 -17.89 -11.09
C GLU A 83 17.54 -17.01 -10.22
N GLU A 84 17.99 -16.58 -9.03
CA GLU A 84 17.21 -15.68 -8.17
C GLU A 84 16.95 -14.33 -8.85
N VAL A 85 18.00 -13.72 -9.41
CA VAL A 85 17.90 -12.44 -10.15
C VAL A 85 16.98 -12.61 -11.35
N LYS A 86 17.13 -13.70 -12.11
CA LYS A 86 16.24 -14.02 -13.24
C LYS A 86 14.77 -14.11 -12.81
N GLN A 87 14.47 -14.85 -11.74
CA GLN A 87 13.09 -14.99 -11.25
C GLN A 87 12.49 -13.65 -10.83
N ASN A 88 13.26 -12.78 -10.17
CA ASN A 88 12.78 -11.43 -9.82
C ASN A 88 12.60 -10.53 -11.05
N ILE A 89 13.44 -10.66 -12.08
CA ILE A 89 13.27 -9.95 -13.36
C ILE A 89 12.02 -10.43 -14.08
N LEU A 90 11.75 -11.74 -14.11
CA LEU A 90 10.52 -12.27 -14.71
C LEU A 90 9.27 -11.77 -13.97
N ARG A 91 9.33 -11.68 -12.63
CA ARG A 91 8.27 -11.05 -11.82
C ARG A 91 8.08 -9.58 -12.19
N GLN A 92 9.16 -8.82 -12.33
CA GLN A 92 9.10 -7.42 -12.79
C GLN A 92 8.44 -7.30 -14.17
N ILE A 93 8.84 -8.14 -15.12
CA ILE A 93 8.28 -8.14 -16.48
C ILE A 93 6.77 -8.38 -16.40
N ALA A 94 6.35 -9.39 -15.64
CA ALA A 94 4.93 -9.73 -15.44
C ALA A 94 4.09 -8.57 -14.87
N CYS A 95 4.71 -7.63 -14.15
CA CYS A 95 4.05 -6.47 -13.57
C CYS A 95 3.92 -5.27 -14.51
N PHE A 96 4.63 -5.22 -15.65
CA PHE A 96 4.58 -4.07 -16.55
C PHE A 96 3.15 -3.79 -17.02
N ASN A 97 2.73 -2.53 -16.86
CA ASN A 97 1.40 -2.07 -17.27
C ASN A 97 1.47 -1.00 -18.37
N CYS A 98 2.66 -0.48 -18.66
CA CYS A 98 2.90 0.54 -19.67
C CYS A 98 4.09 0.17 -20.57
N VAL A 99 3.91 0.30 -21.88
CA VAL A 99 4.92 0.08 -22.91
C VAL A 99 4.97 1.29 -23.83
N VAL A 100 6.14 1.86 -24.04
CA VAL A 100 6.35 3.02 -24.92
C VAL A 100 7.36 2.68 -25.99
N GLY A 101 6.90 2.64 -27.25
CA GLY A 101 7.77 2.52 -28.41
C GLY A 101 8.39 3.86 -28.76
N ILE A 102 9.72 3.95 -28.74
CA ILE A 102 10.49 5.16 -28.97
C ILE A 102 11.24 5.01 -30.30
N VAL A 103 11.03 5.95 -31.21
CA VAL A 103 11.66 5.96 -32.54
C VAL A 103 12.34 7.30 -32.78
N PHE A 104 13.62 7.28 -33.14
CA PHE A 104 14.37 8.49 -33.51
C PHE A 104 15.45 8.18 -34.56
N GLU A 105 15.95 9.24 -35.20
CA GLU A 105 16.96 9.15 -36.25
C GLU A 105 18.37 9.38 -35.69
N THR A 106 19.31 8.56 -36.15
CA THR A 106 20.74 8.74 -35.92
C THR A 106 21.42 9.34 -37.15
N ASP A 107 22.46 10.14 -36.88
CA ASP A 107 23.37 10.71 -37.85
C ASP A 107 24.82 10.41 -37.43
N ASP A 108 25.80 10.92 -38.19
CA ASP A 108 27.22 10.72 -37.90
C ASP A 108 27.68 11.42 -36.61
N ASN A 109 26.79 12.17 -35.95
CA ASN A 109 27.06 12.85 -34.69
C ASN A 109 26.76 11.94 -33.49
N ALA A 110 27.79 11.19 -33.07
CA ALA A 110 27.71 10.33 -31.90
C ALA A 110 27.31 11.10 -30.61
N ALA A 111 27.73 12.36 -30.45
CA ALA A 111 27.39 13.16 -29.27
C ALA A 111 25.88 13.46 -29.20
N ARG A 112 25.26 13.74 -30.34
CA ARG A 112 23.80 13.94 -30.46
C ARG A 112 23.05 12.65 -30.12
N THR A 113 23.45 11.53 -30.72
CA THR A 113 22.82 10.23 -30.45
C THR A 113 22.92 9.86 -28.97
N ASN A 114 24.11 10.05 -28.37
CA ASN A 114 24.33 9.80 -26.95
C ASN A 114 23.47 10.72 -26.06
N TYR A 115 23.30 11.99 -26.43
CA TYR A 115 22.42 12.91 -25.71
C TYR A 115 20.97 12.39 -25.67
N ILE A 116 20.42 12.00 -26.83
CA ILE A 116 19.03 11.49 -26.92
C ILE A 116 18.88 10.23 -26.06
N VAL A 117 19.80 9.28 -26.20
CA VAL A 117 19.80 8.02 -25.45
C VAL A 117 19.91 8.27 -23.95
N ASN A 118 20.84 9.12 -23.50
CA ASN A 118 21.01 9.45 -22.09
C ASN A 118 19.76 10.15 -21.52
N THR A 119 19.11 11.00 -22.32
CA THR A 119 17.84 11.63 -21.92
C THR A 119 16.74 10.60 -21.70
N PHE A 120 16.73 9.49 -22.45
CA PHE A 120 15.80 8.39 -22.19
C PHE A 120 16.15 7.55 -20.96
N PHE A 121 17.44 7.43 -20.62
CA PHE A 121 17.85 6.86 -19.32
C PHE A 121 17.36 7.74 -18.17
N ASP A 122 17.49 9.06 -18.27
CA ASP A 122 16.96 10.01 -17.29
C ASP A 122 15.44 9.87 -17.16
N LEU A 123 14.72 9.77 -18.28
CA LEU A 123 13.28 9.53 -18.27
C LEU A 123 12.92 8.20 -17.61
N ALA A 124 13.62 7.12 -17.96
CA ALA A 124 13.44 5.81 -17.34
C ALA A 124 13.69 5.88 -15.83
N GLN A 125 14.67 6.66 -15.37
CA GLN A 125 14.90 6.88 -13.96
C GLN A 125 13.75 7.66 -13.28
N GLU A 126 13.19 8.70 -13.93
CA GLU A 126 12.04 9.47 -13.38
C GLU A 126 10.76 8.64 -13.22
N VAL A 127 10.59 7.59 -14.04
CA VAL A 127 9.39 6.73 -14.02
C VAL A 127 9.65 5.30 -13.57
N ASN A 128 10.77 5.03 -12.88
CA ASN A 128 11.16 3.67 -12.45
C ASN A 128 11.05 2.62 -13.58
N GLY A 129 11.42 3.02 -14.80
CA GLY A 129 11.29 2.24 -16.01
C GLY A 129 12.57 1.56 -16.47
N PHE A 130 12.41 0.74 -17.51
CA PHE A 130 13.44 -0.10 -18.11
C PHE A 130 13.46 0.08 -19.62
N LEU A 131 14.65 0.25 -20.19
CA LEU A 131 14.85 0.40 -21.63
C LEU A 131 15.29 -0.93 -22.25
N LEU A 132 14.51 -1.42 -23.20
CA LEU A 132 14.86 -2.54 -24.07
C LEU A 132 15.49 -2.01 -25.36
N TYR A 133 16.69 -2.49 -25.65
CA TYR A 133 17.40 -2.20 -26.89
C TYR A 133 17.06 -3.23 -27.98
N PRO A 134 17.31 -2.92 -29.27
CA PRO A 134 17.11 -3.86 -30.38
C PRO A 134 17.89 -5.16 -30.29
N ASN A 135 19.00 -5.17 -29.53
CA ASN A 135 19.77 -6.37 -29.24
C ASN A 135 19.16 -7.22 -28.12
N MET A 136 17.95 -6.89 -27.67
CA MET A 136 17.21 -7.57 -26.61
C MET A 136 17.87 -7.49 -25.23
N HIS A 137 18.69 -6.45 -24.99
CA HIS A 137 19.19 -6.14 -23.66
C HIS A 137 18.25 -5.16 -22.95
N ILE A 138 17.97 -5.44 -21.68
CA ILE A 138 17.19 -4.57 -20.79
C ILE A 138 18.15 -3.80 -19.90
N TYR A 139 17.99 -2.48 -19.85
CA TYR A 139 18.74 -1.60 -18.94
C TYR A 139 17.81 -0.85 -18.00
N ASN A 140 18.27 -0.55 -16.79
CA ASN A 140 17.56 0.36 -15.89
C ASN A 140 17.91 1.83 -16.18
N GLY A 141 17.22 2.77 -15.53
CA GLY A 141 17.50 4.22 -15.67
C GLY A 141 18.94 4.65 -15.31
N GLN A 142 19.70 3.83 -14.58
CA GLN A 142 21.12 4.08 -14.27
C GLN A 142 22.07 3.57 -15.37
N GLY A 143 21.56 2.98 -16.44
CA GLY A 143 22.36 2.39 -17.52
C GLY A 143 22.98 1.03 -17.21
N LYS A 144 22.59 0.37 -16.10
CA LYS A 144 23.07 -0.98 -15.77
C LYS A 144 22.28 -2.04 -16.55
N LEU A 145 22.97 -3.08 -17.01
CA LEU A 145 22.33 -4.23 -17.66
C LEU A 145 21.51 -5.00 -16.63
N VAL A 146 20.19 -4.97 -16.79
CA VAL A 146 19.25 -5.73 -15.96
C VAL A 146 19.24 -7.18 -16.43
N PHE A 147 19.10 -7.41 -17.74
CA PHE A 147 19.12 -8.76 -18.30
C PHE A 147 19.46 -8.76 -19.79
N SER A 148 20.19 -9.79 -20.24
CA SER A 148 20.43 -10.07 -21.66
C SER A 148 19.89 -11.43 -22.07
N ILE A 149 19.90 -11.70 -23.38
CA ILE A 149 19.48 -12.98 -23.95
C ILE A 149 20.43 -14.13 -23.60
N GLU A 150 21.69 -13.82 -23.29
CA GLU A 150 22.68 -14.76 -22.79
C GLU A 150 22.58 -14.98 -21.28
N GLY A 151 21.55 -14.44 -20.62
CA GLY A 151 21.31 -14.63 -19.19
C GLY A 151 22.23 -13.81 -18.27
N LYS A 152 22.90 -12.78 -18.80
CA LYS A 152 23.81 -11.92 -18.04
C LYS A 152 23.07 -10.77 -17.37
N SER A 153 23.55 -10.36 -16.20
CA SER A 153 23.09 -9.18 -15.46
C SER A 153 24.26 -8.49 -14.78
N ASP A 154 24.25 -7.16 -14.77
CA ASP A 154 25.17 -6.36 -13.92
C ASP A 154 24.68 -6.31 -12.46
N LEU A 155 23.46 -6.79 -12.19
CA LEU A 155 22.84 -6.76 -10.87
C LEU A 155 23.16 -8.05 -10.11
N LYS A 156 23.67 -7.89 -8.88
CA LYS A 156 23.89 -9.02 -7.97
C LYS A 156 22.60 -9.49 -7.31
N GLU A 157 21.71 -8.53 -7.05
CA GLU A 157 20.40 -8.71 -6.44
C GLU A 157 19.43 -7.79 -7.18
N PHE A 158 18.17 -8.22 -7.29
CA PHE A 158 17.13 -7.43 -7.92
C PHE A 158 15.80 -7.68 -7.23
N THR A 159 15.09 -6.61 -6.89
CA THR A 159 13.73 -6.64 -6.33
C THR A 159 12.82 -5.91 -7.31
N PRO A 160 11.64 -6.46 -7.66
CA PRO A 160 10.68 -5.76 -8.50
C PRO A 160 10.35 -4.37 -7.97
N ILE A 161 10.23 -3.42 -8.88
CA ILE A 161 10.00 -2.00 -8.65
C ILE A 161 8.73 -1.59 -9.40
N GLY A 162 7.92 -0.75 -8.77
CA GLY A 162 6.83 -0.03 -9.40
C GLY A 162 6.79 1.41 -8.93
N ASN A 163 5.99 2.24 -9.60
CA ASN A 163 5.72 3.58 -9.13
C ASN A 163 4.65 3.54 -8.03
N ALA A 164 4.79 4.40 -7.02
CA ALA A 164 3.85 4.48 -5.90
C ALA A 164 2.44 4.90 -6.35
N ASP A 165 2.34 5.69 -7.43
CA ASP A 165 1.06 6.15 -8.01
C ASP A 165 0.18 5.01 -8.55
N VAL A 166 0.73 3.80 -8.73
CA VAL A 166 -0.05 2.60 -9.08
C VAL A 166 -1.08 2.29 -8.01
N LEU A 167 -0.75 2.53 -6.72
CA LEU A 167 -1.66 2.32 -5.60
C LEU A 167 -2.81 3.34 -5.59
N ASP A 168 -2.60 4.51 -6.17
CA ASP A 168 -3.59 5.58 -6.27
C ASP A 168 -4.40 5.54 -7.58
N CYS A 169 -4.17 4.54 -8.44
CA CYS A 169 -4.83 4.43 -9.72
C CYS A 169 -6.35 4.29 -9.57
N GLY A 170 -7.11 5.26 -10.10
CA GLY A 170 -8.57 5.26 -10.03
C GLY A 170 -9.15 5.80 -8.72
N ARG A 171 -8.28 6.27 -7.82
CA ARG A 171 -8.69 6.92 -6.58
C ARG A 171 -9.14 8.35 -6.83
N SER A 172 -10.18 8.80 -6.14
CA SER A 172 -10.61 10.21 -6.18
C SER A 172 -9.48 11.15 -5.75
N GLU A 173 -9.45 12.35 -6.30
CA GLU A 173 -8.51 13.40 -5.89
C GLU A 173 -8.73 13.83 -4.43
N ASP A 174 -7.65 14.20 -3.74
CA ASP A 174 -7.76 14.66 -2.36
C ASP A 174 -8.51 16.00 -2.30
N THR A 175 -9.54 16.03 -1.45
CA THR A 175 -10.28 17.27 -1.16
C THR A 175 -9.40 18.24 -0.36
N GLU A 176 -9.87 19.48 -0.20
CA GLU A 176 -9.20 20.44 0.67
C GLU A 176 -9.18 19.97 2.14
N ALA A 177 -10.22 19.27 2.60
CA ALA A 177 -10.27 18.71 3.94
C ALA A 177 -9.22 17.62 4.14
N ASP A 178 -9.03 16.75 3.15
CA ASP A 178 -8.01 15.69 3.17
C ASP A 178 -6.58 16.28 3.22
N LYS A 179 -6.31 17.32 2.42
CA LYS A 179 -5.01 18.02 2.44
C LYS A 179 -4.73 18.68 3.79
N GLN A 180 -5.75 19.32 4.37
CA GLN A 180 -5.62 19.93 5.70
C GLN A 180 -5.40 18.89 6.79
N ARG A 181 -6.07 17.73 6.72
CA ARG A 181 -5.86 16.60 7.61
C ARG A 181 -4.43 16.09 7.54
N GLN A 182 -3.94 15.79 6.34
CA GLN A 182 -2.54 15.41 6.11
C GLN A 182 -1.57 16.44 6.70
N ALA A 183 -1.83 17.73 6.50
CA ALA A 183 -0.98 18.80 7.05
C ALA A 183 -0.96 18.81 8.59
N ARG A 184 -2.11 18.57 9.25
CA ARG A 184 -2.18 18.44 10.72
C ARG A 184 -1.37 17.24 11.21
N SER A 185 -1.53 16.07 10.60
CA SER A 185 -0.79 14.86 10.96
C SER A 185 0.72 15.03 10.77
N ILE A 186 1.15 15.62 9.65
CA ILE A 186 2.57 15.91 9.38
C ILE A 186 3.15 16.92 10.38
N ALA A 187 2.38 17.93 10.79
CA ALA A 187 2.82 18.87 11.80
C ALA A 187 3.07 18.17 13.15
N LEU A 188 2.18 17.25 13.55
CA LEU A 188 2.33 16.47 14.78
C LEU A 188 3.55 15.54 14.73
N LEU A 189 3.77 14.84 13.61
CA LEU A 189 4.95 13.98 13.42
C LEU A 189 6.25 14.77 13.53
N LYS A 190 6.31 15.99 12.97
CA LYS A 190 7.46 16.89 13.10
C LYS A 190 7.71 17.29 14.56
N GLU A 191 6.66 17.62 15.30
CA GLU A 191 6.76 17.96 16.72
C GLU A 191 7.31 16.77 17.54
N GLN A 192 6.89 15.55 17.19
CA GLN A 192 7.34 14.31 17.84
C GLN A 192 8.71 13.81 17.35
N GLY A 193 9.29 14.44 16.32
CA GLY A 193 10.56 14.00 15.72
C GLY A 193 10.45 12.68 14.95
N ILE A 194 9.26 12.32 14.46
CA ILE A 194 8.98 11.08 13.74
C ILE A 194 9.15 11.30 12.23
N PRO A 195 9.92 10.44 11.52
CA PRO A 195 10.02 10.48 10.06
C PRO A 195 8.66 10.33 9.38
N TYR A 196 8.46 10.98 8.23
CA TYR A 196 7.21 10.89 7.47
C TYR A 196 7.44 10.95 5.95
N ALA A 197 6.59 10.27 5.18
CA ALA A 197 6.53 10.41 3.73
C ALA A 197 5.61 11.59 3.33
N ALA A 198 6.19 12.67 2.83
CA ALA A 198 5.44 13.86 2.42
C ALA A 198 4.46 13.63 1.25
N HIS A 199 4.69 12.59 0.44
CA HIS A 199 3.87 12.23 -0.71
C HIS A 199 2.82 11.16 -0.39
N LEU A 200 2.80 10.63 0.84
CA LEU A 200 1.82 9.62 1.25
C LEU A 200 0.45 10.27 1.43
N ARG A 201 -0.48 9.93 0.52
CA ARG A 201 -1.87 10.37 0.58
C ARG A 201 -2.57 9.76 1.81
N CYS A 202 -3.76 10.27 2.15
CA CYS A 202 -4.62 9.64 3.15
C CYS A 202 -4.92 8.17 2.74
N ALA A 203 -5.48 7.32 3.60
CA ALA A 203 -5.93 5.99 3.16
C ALA A 203 -7.17 6.11 2.24
N VAL A 204 -8.18 6.87 2.70
CA VAL A 204 -9.41 7.17 1.98
C VAL A 204 -9.67 8.68 1.97
N THR A 205 -10.35 9.19 0.95
CA THR A 205 -10.79 10.59 0.91
C THR A 205 -12.07 10.77 1.73
N GLU A 206 -12.35 11.99 2.20
CA GLU A 206 -13.63 12.26 2.89
C GLU A 206 -14.85 11.98 1.99
N GLN A 207 -14.71 12.14 0.67
CA GLN A 207 -15.78 11.87 -0.29
C GLN A 207 -16.07 10.37 -0.44
N ASP A 208 -15.05 9.53 -0.39
CA ASP A 208 -15.17 8.09 -0.60
C ASP A 208 -15.38 7.31 0.71
N ALA A 209 -15.05 7.93 1.85
CA ALA A 209 -15.15 7.30 3.16
C ALA A 209 -16.59 6.86 3.47
N CYS A 210 -16.71 5.59 3.88
CA CYS A 210 -17.95 4.99 4.31
C CYS A 210 -17.81 4.55 5.76
N VAL A 211 -17.90 5.51 6.68
CA VAL A 211 -17.72 5.25 8.11
C VAL A 211 -18.83 4.33 8.63
N ARG A 212 -18.45 3.18 9.19
CA ARG A 212 -19.39 2.19 9.74
C ARG A 212 -20.23 2.80 10.85
N SER A 213 -21.45 2.31 11.03
CA SER A 213 -22.34 2.87 12.03
C SER A 213 -21.85 2.59 13.45
N ARG A 214 -22.19 3.48 14.38
CA ARG A 214 -21.90 3.30 15.82
C ARG A 214 -22.33 1.93 16.37
N LYS A 215 -23.45 1.40 15.87
CA LYS A 215 -23.94 0.08 16.29
C LYS A 215 -23.02 -1.03 15.81
N GLU A 216 -22.57 -0.99 14.56
CA GLU A 216 -21.62 -1.95 14.00
C GLU A 216 -20.27 -1.89 14.73
N MET A 217 -19.80 -0.69 15.09
CA MET A 217 -18.57 -0.51 15.89
C MET A 217 -18.66 -1.27 17.22
N LEU A 218 -19.76 -1.11 17.96
CA LEU A 218 -19.95 -1.76 19.27
C LEU A 218 -20.17 -3.27 19.16
N GLN A 219 -20.86 -3.73 18.11
CA GLN A 219 -21.05 -5.16 17.84
C GLN A 219 -19.72 -5.85 17.53
N ARG A 220 -18.90 -5.23 16.66
CA ARG A 220 -17.54 -5.70 16.34
C ARG A 220 -16.66 -5.68 17.59
N ALA A 221 -16.69 -4.60 18.38
CA ALA A 221 -15.90 -4.50 19.62
C ALA A 221 -16.26 -5.60 20.63
N ALA A 222 -17.55 -5.92 20.79
CA ALA A 222 -17.98 -6.99 21.70
C ALA A 222 -17.50 -8.38 21.26
N ALA A 223 -17.53 -8.66 19.95
CA ALA A 223 -17.00 -9.89 19.39
C ALA A 223 -15.47 -10.00 19.57
N LEU A 224 -14.73 -8.94 19.23
CA LEU A 224 -13.28 -8.87 19.40
C LEU A 224 -12.86 -9.05 20.87
N PHE A 225 -13.58 -8.41 21.79
CA PHE A 225 -13.32 -8.56 23.22
C PHE A 225 -13.48 -10.00 23.68
N ALA A 226 -14.55 -10.68 23.24
CA ALA A 226 -14.77 -12.08 23.60
C ALA A 226 -13.66 -13.01 23.07
N VAL A 227 -13.21 -12.77 21.84
CA VAL A 227 -12.11 -13.53 21.23
C VAL A 227 -10.78 -13.24 21.95
N ALA A 228 -10.53 -11.98 22.32
CA ALA A 228 -9.32 -11.58 23.05
C ALA A 228 -9.27 -12.20 24.45
N VAL A 229 -10.39 -12.18 25.20
CA VAL A 229 -10.51 -12.84 26.51
C VAL A 229 -10.31 -14.35 26.39
N TYR A 230 -10.91 -14.99 25.37
CA TYR A 230 -10.66 -16.41 25.10
C TYR A 230 -9.16 -16.67 24.94
N SER A 231 -8.49 -15.84 24.14
CA SER A 231 -7.07 -16.00 23.89
C SER A 231 -6.20 -15.77 25.13
N GLU A 232 -6.50 -14.75 25.93
CA GLU A 232 -5.81 -14.46 27.19
C GLU A 232 -5.83 -15.67 28.13
N VAL A 233 -6.99 -16.32 28.28
CA VAL A 233 -7.11 -17.55 29.09
C VAL A 233 -6.29 -18.69 28.49
N MET A 234 -6.26 -18.82 27.17
CA MET A 234 -5.49 -19.86 26.46
C MET A 234 -3.97 -19.61 26.44
N LEU A 235 -3.52 -18.40 26.80
CA LEU A 235 -2.11 -18.00 26.96
C LEU A 235 -1.63 -18.05 28.42
N ALA A 236 -2.53 -18.20 29.38
CA ALA A 236 -2.17 -18.30 30.80
C ALA A 236 -1.27 -19.50 31.07
N GLU A 237 -0.52 -19.48 32.19
CA GLU A 237 0.39 -20.56 32.59
C GLU A 237 -0.30 -21.93 32.64
N ASN A 238 -1.58 -21.96 33.01
CA ASN A 238 -2.43 -23.16 33.03
C ASN A 238 -3.68 -22.90 32.19
N PRO A 239 -3.63 -23.14 30.86
CA PRO A 239 -4.75 -22.81 29.98
C PRO A 239 -5.93 -23.74 30.24
N ASP A 240 -7.09 -23.15 30.53
CA ASP A 240 -8.37 -23.87 30.65
C ASP A 240 -9.35 -23.41 29.57
N ARG A 241 -9.46 -24.22 28.52
CA ARG A 241 -10.38 -23.96 27.41
C ARG A 241 -11.84 -23.88 27.85
N ARG A 242 -12.24 -24.63 28.89
CA ARG A 242 -13.62 -24.56 29.41
C ARG A 242 -13.88 -23.21 30.04
N GLU A 243 -12.92 -22.69 30.79
CA GLU A 243 -12.99 -21.34 31.34
C GLU A 243 -13.07 -20.29 30.23
N ALA A 244 -12.23 -20.40 29.20
CA ALA A 244 -12.26 -19.50 28.05
C ALA A 244 -13.66 -19.45 27.40
N PHE A 245 -14.29 -20.62 27.21
CA PHE A 245 -15.67 -20.70 26.71
C PHE A 245 -16.72 -20.12 27.66
N LEU A 246 -16.52 -20.17 28.98
CA LEU A 246 -17.45 -19.52 29.92
C LEU A 246 -17.52 -18.02 29.67
N TYR A 247 -16.39 -17.36 29.39
CA TYR A 247 -16.37 -15.93 29.06
C TYR A 247 -17.03 -15.64 27.71
N VAL A 248 -16.75 -16.45 26.67
CA VAL A 248 -17.39 -16.31 25.35
C VAL A 248 -18.91 -16.47 25.45
N ASN A 249 -19.39 -17.50 26.16
CA ASN A 249 -20.82 -17.74 26.36
C ASN A 249 -21.48 -16.60 27.13
N LYS A 250 -20.83 -16.10 28.18
CA LYS A 250 -21.33 -14.94 28.94
C LYS A 250 -21.41 -13.68 28.07
N MET A 251 -20.42 -13.44 27.20
CA MET A 251 -20.49 -12.33 26.24
C MET A 251 -21.63 -12.53 25.24
N ASN A 252 -21.90 -13.77 24.80
CA ASN A 252 -23.03 -14.07 23.93
C ASN A 252 -24.37 -13.82 24.61
N GLU A 253 -24.52 -14.19 25.88
CA GLU A 253 -25.73 -13.92 26.66
C GLU A 253 -26.01 -12.41 26.81
N ILE A 254 -24.97 -11.58 26.96
CA ILE A 254 -25.12 -10.13 27.16
C ILE A 254 -25.31 -9.40 25.83
N TYR A 255 -24.53 -9.74 24.80
CA TYR A 255 -24.39 -8.95 23.57
C TYR A 255 -24.84 -9.66 22.28
N GLY A 256 -25.09 -10.97 22.32
CA GLY A 256 -25.42 -11.76 21.13
C GLY A 256 -24.25 -11.88 20.15
N ILE A 257 -23.01 -12.00 20.65
CA ILE A 257 -21.78 -11.95 19.84
C ILE A 257 -21.71 -13.01 18.73
N GLU A 258 -22.40 -14.14 18.85
CA GLU A 258 -22.39 -15.19 17.82
C GLU A 258 -22.86 -14.68 16.46
N ALA A 259 -23.72 -13.66 16.42
CA ALA A 259 -24.16 -13.02 15.19
C ALA A 259 -23.08 -12.14 14.52
N PHE A 260 -21.99 -11.85 15.22
CA PHE A 260 -20.97 -10.89 14.79
C PHE A 260 -19.56 -11.50 14.73
N LEU A 261 -19.34 -12.73 15.21
CA LEU A 261 -18.06 -13.42 15.05
C LEU A 261 -17.77 -13.66 13.57
N THR A 262 -16.52 -13.42 13.17
CA THR A 262 -16.09 -13.68 11.80
C THR A 262 -15.79 -15.16 11.57
N PRO A 263 -15.74 -15.64 10.32
CA PRO A 263 -15.31 -17.00 10.01
C PRO A 263 -13.96 -17.37 10.63
N MET A 264 -12.96 -16.48 10.59
CA MET A 264 -11.65 -16.74 11.19
C MET A 264 -11.70 -16.83 12.72
N GLU A 265 -12.49 -15.96 13.37
CA GLU A 265 -12.66 -15.97 14.82
C GLU A 265 -13.39 -17.22 15.32
N MET A 266 -14.45 -17.62 14.60
CA MET A 266 -15.16 -18.86 14.87
C MET A 266 -14.24 -20.07 14.71
N ALA A 267 -13.48 -20.14 13.62
CA ALA A 267 -12.53 -21.21 13.39
C ALA A 267 -11.47 -21.29 14.50
N TYR A 268 -10.94 -20.14 14.92
CA TYR A 268 -9.97 -20.05 16.01
C TYR A 268 -10.54 -20.55 17.36
N ILE A 269 -11.71 -20.07 17.77
CA ILE A 269 -12.34 -20.50 19.03
C ILE A 269 -12.65 -22.00 19.01
N GLN A 270 -13.01 -22.55 17.84
CA GLN A 270 -13.32 -23.96 17.67
C GLN A 270 -12.07 -24.86 17.63
N ASP A 271 -10.91 -24.30 17.32
CA ASP A 271 -9.65 -25.04 17.32
C ASP A 271 -9.11 -25.29 18.75
N ALA A 272 -9.11 -26.56 19.15
CA ALA A 272 -8.60 -26.99 20.45
C ALA A 272 -7.06 -26.86 20.54
N GLU A 273 -6.40 -26.99 19.40
CA GLU A 273 -4.94 -27.11 19.29
C GLU A 273 -4.33 -25.85 18.67
N SER A 274 -5.05 -24.72 18.74
CA SER A 274 -4.60 -23.44 18.18
C SER A 274 -3.17 -23.12 18.62
N GLU A 275 -2.35 -22.69 17.67
CA GLU A 275 -0.94 -22.42 17.93
C GLU A 275 -0.75 -21.18 18.82
N GLU A 276 0.32 -21.14 19.61
CA GLU A 276 0.64 -20.01 20.50
C GLU A 276 0.67 -18.67 19.74
N ARG A 277 1.24 -18.64 18.54
CA ARG A 277 1.26 -17.45 17.68
C ARG A 277 -0.15 -16.95 17.35
N GLN A 278 -1.06 -17.86 17.04
CA GLN A 278 -2.44 -17.53 16.71
C GLN A 278 -3.16 -16.98 17.95
N ARG A 279 -2.93 -17.57 19.13
CA ARG A 279 -3.45 -17.05 20.40
C ARG A 279 -2.93 -15.62 20.62
N ILE A 280 -1.61 -15.39 20.54
CA ILE A 280 -1.05 -14.03 20.67
C ILE A 280 -1.75 -13.06 19.71
N GLN A 281 -1.88 -13.40 18.43
CA GLN A 281 -2.56 -12.55 17.43
C GLN A 281 -4.02 -12.20 17.82
N PHE A 282 -4.76 -13.15 18.38
CA PHE A 282 -6.14 -12.89 18.82
C PHE A 282 -6.21 -12.14 20.16
N ALA A 283 -5.19 -12.22 21.02
CA ALA A 283 -5.09 -11.40 22.22
C ALA A 283 -4.86 -9.91 21.88
N TRP A 284 -4.13 -9.62 20.81
CA TRP A 284 -3.95 -8.25 20.28
C TRP A 284 -5.26 -7.56 19.88
N ARG A 285 -6.38 -8.29 19.73
CA ARG A 285 -7.69 -7.70 19.45
C ARG A 285 -8.22 -6.79 20.56
N TYR A 286 -7.61 -6.79 21.75
CA TYR A 286 -7.83 -5.73 22.74
C TYR A 286 -7.47 -4.32 22.23
N GLU A 287 -6.43 -4.19 21.40
CA GLU A 287 -6.09 -2.89 20.77
C GLU A 287 -7.18 -2.45 19.80
N CYS A 288 -7.74 -3.39 19.05
CA CYS A 288 -8.86 -3.11 18.15
C CYS A 288 -10.09 -2.63 18.93
N CYS A 289 -10.38 -3.23 20.09
CA CYS A 289 -11.45 -2.79 20.97
C CYS A 289 -11.26 -1.34 21.42
N ALA A 290 -10.04 -0.95 21.78
CA ALA A 290 -9.75 0.41 22.23
C ALA A 290 -10.13 1.45 21.17
N VAL A 291 -9.78 1.20 19.90
CA VAL A 291 -10.14 2.09 18.77
C VAL A 291 -11.65 2.15 18.55
N LEU A 292 -12.33 0.99 18.52
CA LEU A 292 -13.78 0.94 18.28
C LEU A 292 -14.57 1.61 19.41
N LEU A 293 -14.15 1.44 20.67
CA LEU A 293 -14.78 2.09 21.82
C LEU A 293 -14.54 3.60 21.83
N TRP A 294 -13.36 4.06 21.41
CA TRP A 294 -13.07 5.47 21.21
C TRP A 294 -13.92 6.08 20.09
N ALA A 295 -14.00 5.41 18.93
CA ALA A 295 -14.79 5.85 17.78
C ALA A 295 -16.29 5.90 18.13
N ALA A 296 -16.79 4.89 18.86
CA ALA A 296 -18.16 4.85 19.34
C ALA A 296 -18.45 5.85 20.48
N GLY A 297 -17.45 6.55 21.00
CA GLY A 297 -17.60 7.55 22.05
C GLY A 297 -17.80 6.99 23.46
N VAL A 298 -17.54 5.70 23.66
CA VAL A 298 -17.61 5.06 24.98
C VAL A 298 -16.36 5.37 25.81
N VAL A 299 -15.21 5.53 25.14
CA VAL A 299 -13.94 5.96 25.72
C VAL A 299 -13.59 7.35 25.18
N GLU A 300 -13.14 8.23 26.07
CA GLU A 300 -12.88 9.64 25.76
C GLU A 300 -11.57 9.86 24.99
N GLU A 301 -10.52 9.11 25.29
CA GLU A 301 -9.19 9.33 24.72
C GLU A 301 -8.67 8.06 24.04
N LEU A 302 -8.04 8.24 22.88
CA LEU A 302 -7.20 7.23 22.26
C LEU A 302 -5.74 7.65 22.47
N PRO A 303 -5.04 7.08 23.47
CA PRO A 303 -3.72 7.54 23.87
C PRO A 303 -2.68 7.31 22.77
N TYR A 304 -1.54 8.00 22.86
CA TYR A 304 -0.41 7.79 21.95
C TYR A 304 -0.01 6.30 21.92
N PRO A 305 0.24 5.69 20.74
CA PRO A 305 0.44 4.25 20.60
C PRO A 305 1.87 3.82 20.97
N SER A 306 2.31 4.15 22.19
CA SER A 306 3.59 3.71 22.75
C SER A 306 3.45 2.52 23.71
N GLU A 307 2.24 2.26 24.18
CA GLU A 307 1.93 1.22 25.16
C GLU A 307 0.63 0.52 24.77
N ILE A 308 0.48 -0.73 25.22
CA ILE A 308 -0.75 -1.50 25.07
C ILE A 308 -1.91 -0.85 25.82
N CYS A 309 -3.13 -1.12 25.38
CA CYS A 309 -4.35 -0.58 25.97
C CYS A 309 -4.60 -1.10 27.39
N ASP A 310 -5.36 -0.33 28.18
CA ASP A 310 -5.79 -0.73 29.52
C ASP A 310 -6.90 -1.79 29.43
N VAL A 311 -6.49 -3.06 29.36
CA VAL A 311 -7.39 -4.22 29.30
C VAL A 311 -8.38 -4.24 30.48
N PRO A 312 -7.98 -3.99 31.74
CA PRO A 312 -8.93 -3.86 32.85
C PRO A 312 -10.04 -2.83 32.63
N VAL A 313 -9.73 -1.66 32.05
CA VAL A 313 -10.75 -0.65 31.72
C VAL A 313 -11.72 -1.16 30.65
N ILE A 314 -11.21 -1.77 29.58
CA ILE A 314 -12.05 -2.35 28.51
C ILE A 314 -12.95 -3.46 29.08
N ALA A 315 -12.38 -4.35 29.90
CA ALA A 315 -13.13 -5.41 30.56
C ALA A 315 -14.21 -4.84 31.51
N GLY A 316 -13.89 -3.77 32.24
CA GLY A 316 -14.85 -3.06 33.08
C GLY A 316 -16.06 -2.57 32.31
N LEU A 317 -15.86 -2.01 31.11
CA LEU A 317 -16.95 -1.56 30.23
C LEU A 317 -17.84 -2.76 29.83
N PHE A 318 -17.25 -3.81 29.25
CA PHE A 318 -18.07 -4.93 28.76
C PHE A 318 -18.77 -5.72 29.86
N TRP A 319 -18.17 -5.87 31.05
CA TRP A 319 -18.78 -6.64 32.13
C TRP A 319 -19.81 -5.86 32.96
N GLN A 320 -19.79 -4.53 32.93
CA GLN A 320 -20.74 -3.71 33.70
C GLN A 320 -22.01 -3.34 32.92
N HIS A 321 -21.97 -3.41 31.58
CA HIS A 321 -23.08 -3.03 30.70
C HIS A 321 -23.98 -4.19 30.32
N LYS A 322 -25.25 -3.87 30.01
CA LYS A 322 -26.33 -4.85 29.76
C LYS A 322 -26.72 -4.94 28.28
N GLY A 323 -25.72 -5.13 27.43
CA GLY A 323 -25.92 -5.31 25.99
C GLY A 323 -25.63 -4.05 25.16
N ILE A 324 -25.79 -4.20 23.84
CA ILE A 324 -25.40 -3.17 22.85
C ILE A 324 -26.19 -1.87 23.04
N ASP A 325 -27.49 -1.95 23.35
CA ASP A 325 -28.33 -0.76 23.54
C ASP A 325 -27.90 0.07 24.77
N ASP A 326 -27.41 -0.56 25.84
CA ASP A 326 -26.86 0.15 26.99
C ASP A 326 -25.56 0.86 26.60
N LEU A 327 -24.65 0.21 25.86
CA LEU A 327 -23.42 0.84 25.35
C LEU A 327 -23.73 2.01 24.40
N LEU A 328 -24.72 1.87 23.52
CA LEU A 328 -25.18 2.94 22.63
C LEU A 328 -25.67 4.18 23.39
N SER A 329 -26.14 4.01 24.64
CA SER A 329 -26.58 5.13 25.48
C SER A 329 -25.43 5.92 26.12
N LYS A 330 -24.17 5.46 26.01
CA LYS A 330 -23.01 6.09 26.68
C LYS A 330 -22.27 7.03 25.75
N GLY A 331 -21.98 8.25 26.18
CA GLY A 331 -21.12 9.18 25.43
C GLY A 331 -21.67 9.57 24.04
N ILE A 332 -20.83 10.26 23.27
CA ILE A 332 -21.17 10.82 21.95
C ILE A 332 -20.15 10.25 20.95
N PRO A 333 -20.60 9.62 19.84
CA PRO A 333 -19.67 9.06 18.87
C PRO A 333 -18.80 10.14 18.24
N ARG A 334 -17.60 9.74 17.80
CA ARG A 334 -16.73 10.60 17.01
C ARG A 334 -17.40 10.92 15.68
N THR A 335 -17.18 12.13 15.22
CA THR A 335 -17.53 12.54 13.86
C THR A 335 -16.66 11.81 12.84
N ASP A 336 -17.15 11.67 11.61
CA ASP A 336 -16.38 11.08 10.52
C ASP A 336 -15.05 11.81 10.33
N ALA A 337 -15.03 13.14 10.47
CA ALA A 337 -13.82 13.94 10.41
C ALA A 337 -12.80 13.59 11.51
N GLU A 338 -13.24 13.39 12.77
CA GLU A 338 -12.35 12.95 13.86
C GLU A 338 -11.80 11.54 13.62
N ILE A 339 -12.63 10.62 13.11
CA ILE A 339 -12.21 9.26 12.79
C ILE A 339 -11.18 9.27 11.67
N LEU A 340 -11.43 10.03 10.60
CA LEU A 340 -10.52 10.15 9.48
C LEU A 340 -9.21 10.82 9.89
N ASP A 341 -9.23 11.84 10.75
CA ASP A 341 -8.04 12.47 11.31
C ASP A 341 -7.17 11.46 12.09
N ALA A 342 -7.79 10.60 12.90
CA ALA A 342 -7.07 9.54 13.62
C ALA A 342 -6.55 8.42 12.69
N ALA A 343 -7.31 8.08 11.65
CA ALA A 343 -6.89 7.13 10.62
C ALA A 343 -5.66 7.64 9.85
N ASP A 344 -5.68 8.89 9.40
CA ASP A 344 -4.57 9.51 8.67
C ASP A 344 -3.28 9.60 9.50
N LEU A 345 -3.41 9.94 10.79
CA LEU A 345 -2.29 9.94 11.72
C LEU A 345 -1.74 8.53 11.95
N THR A 346 -2.63 7.54 12.11
CA THR A 346 -2.23 6.14 12.33
C THR A 346 -1.51 5.56 11.11
N LEU A 347 -2.00 5.84 9.89
CA LEU A 347 -1.32 5.46 8.65
C LEU A 347 0.12 5.97 8.60
N ARG A 348 0.37 7.22 9.05
CA ARG A 348 1.71 7.79 9.07
C ARG A 348 2.61 7.19 10.15
N TYR A 349 2.05 6.88 11.32
CA TYR A 349 2.79 6.12 12.33
C TYR A 349 3.16 4.74 11.80
N ASP A 350 2.24 4.06 11.11
CA ASP A 350 2.52 2.74 10.54
C ASP A 350 3.62 2.83 9.49
N TRP A 351 3.54 3.81 8.57
CA TRP A 351 4.60 4.06 7.59
C TRP A 351 5.96 4.27 8.28
N ALA A 352 6.01 5.06 9.35
CA ALA A 352 7.26 5.32 10.07
C ALA A 352 7.81 4.07 10.77
N CYS A 353 6.94 3.21 11.31
CA CYS A 353 7.29 1.91 11.86
C CYS A 353 7.81 0.95 10.78
N VAL A 354 7.17 0.92 9.62
CA VAL A 354 7.59 0.09 8.47
C VAL A 354 8.94 0.57 7.92
N ASP A 355 9.13 1.87 7.72
CA ASP A 355 10.39 2.46 7.26
C ASP A 355 11.54 2.11 8.21
N ALA A 356 11.34 2.26 9.52
CA ALA A 356 12.33 1.88 10.52
C ALA A 356 12.68 0.39 10.43
N ARG A 357 11.67 -0.49 10.35
CA ARG A 357 11.85 -1.95 10.24
C ARG A 357 12.61 -2.35 8.98
N VAL A 358 12.26 -1.78 7.82
CA VAL A 358 12.94 -2.04 6.53
C VAL A 358 14.42 -1.64 6.60
N HIS A 359 14.74 -0.57 7.32
CA HIS A 359 16.11 -0.11 7.51
C HIS A 359 16.82 -0.69 8.74
N GLY A 360 16.22 -1.68 9.43
CA GLY A 360 16.80 -2.32 10.62
C GLY A 360 16.98 -1.37 11.82
N LYS A 361 16.13 -0.36 11.95
CA LYS A 361 16.13 0.63 13.04
C LYS A 361 14.99 0.35 14.02
N GLU A 362 15.11 0.90 15.22
CA GLU A 362 14.02 0.92 16.21
C GLU A 362 12.88 1.82 15.74
N ALA A 363 11.65 1.50 16.18
CA ALA A 363 10.48 2.30 15.89
C ALA A 363 10.66 3.75 16.43
N PRO A 364 10.38 4.77 15.61
CA PRO A 364 10.61 6.16 16.00
C PRO A 364 9.60 6.62 17.04
N GLY A 365 9.95 7.65 17.83
CA GLY A 365 9.01 8.29 18.75
C GLY A 365 8.52 7.42 19.91
N ALA A 366 9.16 6.27 20.17
CA ALA A 366 8.69 5.25 21.11
C ALA A 366 7.34 4.61 20.71
N LEU A 367 7.00 4.64 19.41
CA LEU A 367 5.85 3.90 18.88
C LEU A 367 6.00 2.40 19.12
N ASP A 368 4.92 1.75 19.55
CA ASP A 368 4.80 0.31 19.51
C ASP A 368 4.21 -0.10 18.16
N GLY A 369 5.01 -0.77 17.33
CA GLY A 369 4.60 -1.18 15.99
C GLY A 369 3.45 -2.19 15.96
N GLY A 370 3.25 -2.98 17.04
CA GLY A 370 2.12 -3.89 17.17
C GLY A 370 0.82 -3.13 17.43
N VAL A 371 0.85 -2.18 18.38
CA VAL A 371 -0.30 -1.30 18.66
C VAL A 371 -0.69 -0.51 17.42
N VAL A 372 0.28 0.11 16.75
CA VAL A 372 0.04 0.90 15.53
C VAL A 372 -0.63 0.05 14.44
N MET A 373 -0.15 -1.19 14.22
CA MET A 373 -0.71 -2.08 13.20
C MET A 373 -2.16 -2.48 13.50
N GLU A 374 -2.48 -2.86 14.75
CA GLU A 374 -3.85 -3.22 15.12
C GLU A 374 -4.80 -2.02 15.02
N ARG A 375 -4.32 -0.80 15.31
CA ARG A 375 -5.09 0.43 15.08
C ARG A 375 -5.32 0.71 13.61
N HIS A 376 -4.29 0.56 12.78
CA HIS A 376 -4.38 0.78 11.33
C HIS A 376 -5.44 -0.15 10.73
N TYR A 377 -5.38 -1.43 11.09
CA TYR A 377 -6.37 -2.43 10.71
C TYR A 377 -7.81 -2.01 11.02
N VAL A 378 -8.05 -1.50 12.24
CA VAL A 378 -9.39 -1.05 12.62
C VAL A 378 -9.82 0.17 11.81
N PHE A 379 -8.93 1.14 11.62
CA PHE A 379 -9.27 2.35 10.87
C PHE A 379 -9.60 2.06 9.41
N ASP A 380 -8.90 1.11 8.78
CA ASP A 380 -9.21 0.69 7.42
C ASP A 380 -10.61 0.06 7.33
N TRP A 381 -10.92 -0.85 8.27
CA TRP A 381 -12.26 -1.44 8.38
C TRP A 381 -13.35 -0.41 8.71
N LEU A 382 -13.03 0.55 9.59
CA LEU A 382 -13.97 1.53 10.11
C LEU A 382 -14.34 2.59 9.08
N THR A 383 -13.37 3.01 8.27
CA THR A 383 -13.52 4.06 7.25
C THR A 383 -13.96 3.52 5.89
N GLY A 384 -13.91 2.20 5.70
CA GLY A 384 -14.30 1.54 4.45
C GLY A 384 -13.33 1.85 3.31
N VAL A 385 -12.02 1.96 3.59
CA VAL A 385 -11.01 2.28 2.57
C VAL A 385 -10.98 1.24 1.44
N GLU A 386 -11.22 -0.02 1.76
CA GLU A 386 -11.35 -1.12 0.80
C GLU A 386 -12.81 -1.35 0.36
N GLY A 387 -13.71 -0.40 0.59
CA GLY A 387 -15.15 -0.53 0.35
C GLY A 387 -15.84 -1.33 1.47
N ASP A 388 -16.75 -2.25 1.10
CA ASP A 388 -17.48 -3.09 2.06
C ASP A 388 -16.75 -4.40 2.40
N THR A 389 -15.41 -4.37 2.38
CA THR A 389 -14.57 -5.52 2.73
C THR A 389 -14.91 -6.04 4.13
N ALA A 390 -15.02 -7.35 4.24
CA ALA A 390 -15.29 -8.02 5.51
C ALA A 390 -14.09 -7.89 6.45
N TRP A 391 -14.33 -7.96 7.76
CA TRP A 391 -13.27 -7.80 8.77
C TRP A 391 -12.06 -8.69 8.52
N ASP A 392 -12.26 -9.97 8.15
CA ASP A 392 -11.19 -10.94 7.93
C ASP A 392 -10.34 -10.68 6.68
N ASP A 393 -10.85 -9.86 5.74
CA ASP A 393 -10.24 -9.62 4.43
C ASP A 393 -9.49 -8.28 4.37
N ILE A 394 -9.54 -7.47 5.43
CA ILE A 394 -8.84 -6.18 5.51
C ILE A 394 -7.32 -6.40 5.45
N CYS A 395 -6.66 -5.62 4.60
CA CYS A 395 -5.22 -5.71 4.39
C CYS A 395 -4.58 -4.32 4.45
N PRO A 396 -4.12 -3.88 5.64
CA PRO A 396 -3.50 -2.57 5.78
C PRO A 396 -2.30 -2.41 4.85
N HIS A 397 -2.24 -1.25 4.18
CA HIS A 397 -1.19 -0.92 3.21
C HIS A 397 -0.46 0.35 3.64
N THR A 398 0.89 0.29 3.67
CA THR A 398 1.78 1.42 3.96
C THR A 398 2.92 1.57 2.98
#